data_AF-A0A0S4XK36-F1
#
_entry.id   AF-A0A0S4XK36-F1
#
_cell.length_a   1.000
_cell.length_b   1.000
_cell.length_c   1.000
_cell.angle_alpha   90.00
_cell.angle_beta   90.00
_cell.angle_gamma   90.00
#
_symmetry.space_group_name_H-M   'P 1'
#
loop_
_entity.id
_entity.type
_entity.pdbx_description
1 polymer ?
#
loop_
_entity_poly.entity_id
_entity_poly.type
_entity_poly.pdbx_seq_one_letter_code
_entity_poly.pdbx_strand_id
1 'polypeptide(L)'
;MVDTYIIIVGFQAVFNHANVHLPWGPLKYIFVTPDFHHWHHSSEDEAIDKNYAAHFAFIDYLFGTAVKSKKAFPEKYGVVGDYMPDGFVNQQRFPFRRTPTHPATPT
;
A
#
# COMPACT_ATOMS: atom_id res chain seq x y z
N MET A 1 -0.16 9.19 27.61
CA MET A 1 -1.23 8.76 26.68
C MET A 1 -0.82 8.93 25.23
N VAL A 2 -0.35 10.14 24.84
CA VAL A 2 0.17 10.38 23.48
C VAL A 2 1.43 9.55 23.18
N ASP A 3 2.38 9.44 24.13
CA ASP A 3 3.62 8.70 23.89
C ASP A 3 3.38 7.20 23.63
N THR A 4 2.49 6.59 24.40
CA THR A 4 2.07 5.19 24.21
C THR A 4 1.45 4.99 22.82
N TYR A 5 0.58 5.90 22.39
CA TYR A 5 0.00 5.86 21.06
C TYR A 5 1.08 5.95 19.97
N ILE A 6 2.01 6.88 20.09
CA ILE A 6 3.12 7.06 19.13
C ILE A 6 3.95 5.78 19.02
N ILE A 7 4.26 5.13 20.14
CA ILE A 7 5.02 3.87 20.14
C ILE A 7 4.27 2.79 19.36
N ILE A 8 2.97 2.64 19.61
CA ILE A 8 2.14 1.61 18.96
C ILE A 8 2.02 1.88 17.46
N VAL A 9 1.62 3.09 17.06
CA VAL A 9 1.41 3.41 15.64
C VAL A 9 2.72 3.50 14.87
N GLY A 10 3.78 3.99 15.49
CA GLY A 10 5.12 4.03 14.90
C GLY A 10 5.66 2.62 14.65
N PHE A 11 5.52 1.74 15.64
CA PHE A 11 5.87 0.32 15.46
C PHE A 11 5.04 -0.30 14.33
N GLN A 12 3.73 -0.14 14.34
CA GLN A 12 2.86 -0.73 13.31
C GLN A 12 3.19 -0.20 11.91
N ALA A 13 3.41 1.12 11.77
CA ALA A 13 3.75 1.72 10.49
C ALA A 13 5.03 1.14 9.89
N VAL A 14 6.07 0.94 10.69
CA VAL A 14 7.32 0.30 10.23
C VAL A 14 7.12 -1.19 9.97
N PHE A 15 6.47 -1.89 10.91
CA PHE A 15 6.23 -3.33 10.82
C PHE A 15 5.44 -3.71 9.56
N ASN A 16 4.45 -2.92 9.17
CA ASN A 16 3.64 -3.15 7.97
C ASN A 16 4.43 -3.07 6.66
N HIS A 17 5.62 -2.47 6.64
CA HIS A 17 6.51 -2.45 5.46
C HIS A 17 7.61 -3.54 5.52
N ALA A 18 7.62 -4.36 6.57
CA ALA A 18 8.58 -5.45 6.68
C ALA A 18 8.24 -6.56 5.67
N ASN A 19 9.27 -7.15 5.05
CA ASN A 19 9.11 -8.23 4.08
C ASN A 19 8.84 -9.57 4.78
N VAL A 20 7.75 -9.62 5.57
CA VAL A 20 7.38 -10.72 6.46
C VAL A 20 6.03 -11.27 6.02
N HIS A 21 6.01 -12.55 5.63
CA HIS A 21 4.81 -13.25 5.22
C HIS A 21 4.46 -14.33 6.25
N LEU A 22 3.30 -14.22 6.88
CA LEU A 22 2.89 -15.10 7.97
C LEU A 22 1.44 -15.59 7.81
N PRO A 23 1.10 -16.77 8.33
CA PRO A 23 -0.27 -17.26 8.35
C PRO A 23 -1.08 -16.55 9.46
N TRP A 24 -1.44 -15.28 9.24
CA TRP A 24 -2.11 -14.40 10.21
C TRP A 24 -3.45 -14.94 10.76
N GLY A 25 -4.04 -15.95 10.12
CA GLY A 25 -5.30 -16.54 10.53
C GLY A 25 -6.40 -15.47 10.61
N PRO A 26 -7.20 -15.43 11.69
CA PRO A 26 -8.24 -14.41 11.87
C PRO A 26 -7.72 -12.97 11.99
N LEU A 27 -6.46 -12.76 12.40
CA LEU A 27 -5.92 -11.42 12.64
C LEU A 27 -5.86 -10.57 11.38
N LYS A 28 -5.74 -11.19 10.19
CA LYS A 28 -5.75 -10.47 8.90
C LYS A 28 -7.05 -9.70 8.62
N TYR A 29 -8.14 -10.05 9.31
CA TYR A 29 -9.41 -9.37 9.18
C TYR A 29 -9.56 -8.22 10.18
N ILE A 30 -8.73 -8.17 11.22
CA ILE A 30 -8.84 -7.18 12.30
C ILE A 30 -7.79 -6.09 12.12
N PHE A 31 -6.53 -6.47 11.99
CA PHE A 31 -5.40 -5.56 11.90
C PHE A 31 -4.84 -5.50 10.48
N VAL A 32 -4.31 -4.34 10.12
CA VAL A 32 -3.45 -4.23 8.94
C VAL A 32 -2.16 -4.99 9.23
N THR A 33 -1.86 -5.96 8.39
CA THR A 33 -0.66 -6.79 8.42
C THR A 33 0.33 -6.32 7.35
N PRO A 34 1.61 -6.76 7.41
CA PRO A 34 2.55 -6.61 6.30
C PRO A 34 1.96 -7.00 4.93
N ASP A 35 1.30 -8.17 4.83
CA ASP A 35 0.68 -8.61 3.59
C ASP A 35 -0.39 -7.63 3.08
N PHE A 36 -1.28 -7.16 3.97
CA PHE A 36 -2.33 -6.20 3.61
C PHE A 36 -1.74 -4.90 3.05
N HIS A 37 -0.69 -4.41 3.70
CA HIS A 37 -0.03 -3.16 3.33
C HIS A 37 0.82 -3.29 2.07
N HIS A 38 1.44 -4.44 1.83
CA HIS A 38 2.14 -4.71 0.57
C HIS A 38 1.17 -4.74 -0.60
N TRP A 39 -0.02 -5.34 -0.42
CA TRP A 39 -1.09 -5.27 -1.41
C TRP A 39 -1.54 -3.83 -1.69
N HIS A 40 -1.58 -2.96 -0.68
CA HIS A 40 -1.87 -1.53 -0.89
C HIS A 40 -0.83 -0.84 -1.78
N HIS A 41 0.45 -1.21 -1.69
CA HIS A 41 1.54 -0.65 -2.51
C HIS A 41 1.68 -1.32 -3.88
N SER A 42 0.83 -2.28 -4.21
CA SER A 42 0.91 -3.00 -5.48
C SER A 42 0.35 -2.18 -6.63
N SER A 43 1.02 -2.26 -7.77
CA SER A 43 0.57 -1.71 -9.05
C SER A 43 -0.19 -2.73 -9.91
N GLU A 44 -0.55 -3.88 -9.34
CA GLU A 44 -1.38 -4.87 -10.03
C GLU A 44 -2.85 -4.47 -10.05
N ASP A 45 -3.56 -4.81 -11.14
CA ASP A 45 -4.95 -4.40 -11.36
C ASP A 45 -5.91 -4.76 -10.21
N GLU A 46 -5.68 -5.88 -9.52
CA GLU A 46 -6.52 -6.33 -8.39
C GLU A 46 -6.29 -5.55 -7.08
N ALA A 47 -5.22 -4.76 -7.02
CA ALA A 47 -4.82 -3.96 -5.87
C ALA A 47 -5.10 -2.46 -6.02
N ILE A 48 -5.39 -1.99 -7.24
CA ILE A 48 -5.71 -0.59 -7.48
C ILE A 48 -6.97 -0.20 -6.70
N ASP A 49 -6.88 0.91 -5.98
CA ASP A 49 -7.99 1.44 -5.19
C ASP A 49 -8.52 0.44 -4.13
N LYS A 50 -7.58 -0.22 -3.43
CA LYS A 50 -7.85 -1.18 -2.35
C LYS A 50 -6.96 -0.98 -1.13
N ASN A 51 -7.36 -1.61 -0.03
CA ASN A 51 -6.62 -1.68 1.24
C ASN A 51 -6.26 -0.30 1.81
N TYR A 52 -7.26 0.54 2.06
CA TYR A 52 -7.09 1.93 2.46
C TYR A 52 -6.77 2.12 3.95
N ALA A 53 -7.22 1.23 4.83
CA ALA A 53 -7.04 1.40 6.26
C ALA A 53 -5.56 1.28 6.67
N ALA A 54 -5.14 2.13 7.60
CA ALA A 54 -3.76 2.13 8.13
C ALA A 54 -3.56 1.21 9.34
N HIS A 55 -4.59 1.02 10.16
CA HIS A 55 -4.50 0.27 11.42
C HIS A 55 -5.38 -0.98 11.46
N PHE A 56 -6.62 -0.86 11.00
CA PHE A 56 -7.64 -1.90 11.14
C PHE A 56 -8.22 -2.33 9.79
N ALA A 57 -7.87 -3.54 9.35
CA ALA A 57 -8.27 -4.08 8.06
C ALA A 57 -9.78 -4.30 7.93
N PHE A 58 -10.51 -4.49 9.04
CA PHE A 58 -11.95 -4.76 8.99
C PHE A 58 -12.75 -3.65 8.29
N ILE A 59 -12.23 -2.42 8.29
CA ILE A 59 -12.85 -1.28 7.62
C ILE A 59 -12.94 -1.57 6.11
N ASP A 60 -11.86 -2.01 5.49
CA ASP A 60 -11.85 -2.37 4.08
C ASP A 60 -12.71 -3.60 3.75
N TYR A 61 -12.80 -4.56 4.67
CA TYR A 61 -13.74 -5.67 4.50
C TYR A 61 -15.20 -5.22 4.58
N LEU A 62 -15.51 -4.28 5.49
CA LEU A 62 -16.85 -3.73 5.67
C LEU A 62 -17.30 -2.91 4.46
N PHE A 63 -16.39 -2.12 3.87
CA PHE A 63 -16.69 -1.25 2.73
C PHE A 63 -16.36 -1.86 1.36
N GLY A 64 -15.89 -3.12 1.33
CA GLY A 64 -15.63 -3.84 0.08
C GLY A 64 -14.37 -3.41 -0.68
N THR A 65 -13.45 -2.74 0.01
CA THR A 65 -12.17 -2.26 -0.52
C THR A 65 -10.99 -3.14 -0.14
N ALA A 66 -11.21 -4.25 0.57
CA ALA A 66 -10.15 -5.23 0.84
C ALA A 66 -9.77 -6.01 -0.43
N VAL A 67 -8.47 -6.17 -0.68
CA VAL A 67 -7.93 -7.08 -1.71
C VAL A 67 -8.31 -8.53 -1.37
N LYS A 68 -8.76 -9.27 -2.39
CA LYS A 68 -9.20 -10.68 -2.29
C LYS A 68 -8.39 -11.61 -3.20
N SER A 69 -7.14 -11.22 -3.49
CA SER A 69 -6.26 -11.99 -4.36
C SER A 69 -6.10 -13.43 -3.88
N LYS A 70 -5.97 -14.35 -4.83
CA LYS A 70 -5.57 -15.74 -4.56
C LYS A 70 -4.05 -15.89 -4.46
N LYS A 71 -3.29 -14.87 -4.87
CA LYS A 71 -1.84 -14.86 -4.74
C LYS A 71 -1.46 -14.67 -3.28
N ALA A 72 -0.34 -15.25 -2.89
CA ALA A 72 0.20 -15.05 -1.55
C ALA A 72 0.67 -13.59 -1.34
N PHE A 73 1.25 -12.97 -2.38
CA PHE A 73 1.91 -11.67 -2.30
C PHE A 73 1.94 -10.98 -3.67
N PRO A 74 2.01 -9.64 -3.73
CA PRO A 74 2.17 -8.93 -4.98
C PRO A 74 3.57 -9.11 -5.58
N GLU A 75 3.61 -9.21 -6.90
CA GLU A 75 4.79 -9.31 -7.75
C GLU A 75 5.32 -7.93 -8.17
N LYS A 76 4.43 -6.93 -8.25
CA LYS A 76 4.76 -5.58 -8.70
C LYS A 76 4.29 -4.52 -7.72
N TYR A 77 5.13 -3.50 -7.53
CA TYR A 77 4.90 -2.36 -6.65
C TYR A 77 5.01 -1.05 -7.41
N GLY A 78 4.48 0.01 -6.81
CA GLY A 78 4.64 1.37 -7.29
C GLY A 78 3.38 1.94 -7.91
N VAL A 79 3.55 2.92 -8.79
CA VAL A 79 2.45 3.61 -9.47
C VAL A 79 2.20 3.03 -10.85
N VAL A 80 0.96 3.10 -11.31
CA VAL A 80 0.60 2.70 -12.66
C VAL A 80 1.15 3.71 -13.67
N GLY A 81 1.80 3.21 -14.72
CA GLY A 81 2.37 4.00 -15.80
C GLY A 81 3.86 4.32 -15.62
N ASP A 82 4.52 4.63 -16.73
CA ASP A 82 5.97 4.84 -16.80
C ASP A 82 6.32 6.34 -16.88
N TYR A 83 5.83 7.10 -15.90
CA TYR A 83 5.98 8.56 -15.87
C TYR A 83 6.91 9.05 -14.76
N MET A 84 7.14 8.22 -13.74
CA MET A 84 7.98 8.57 -12.60
C MET A 84 9.45 8.36 -12.99
N PRO A 85 10.29 9.41 -13.00
CA PRO A 85 11.67 9.27 -13.42
C PRO A 85 12.48 8.43 -12.43
N ASP A 86 13.48 7.71 -12.95
CA ASP A 86 14.41 6.97 -12.12
C ASP A 86 15.36 7.87 -11.33
N GLY A 87 15.70 7.41 -10.13
CA GLY A 87 16.72 8.01 -9.27
C GLY A 87 16.18 9.08 -8.32
N PHE A 88 16.69 9.04 -7.09
CA PHE A 88 16.24 9.87 -5.97
C PHE A 88 16.16 11.37 -6.30
N VAL A 89 17.22 11.92 -6.90
CA VAL A 89 17.29 13.35 -7.23
C VAL A 89 16.25 13.75 -8.29
N ASN A 90 16.00 12.88 -9.27
CA ASN A 90 15.03 13.14 -10.31
C ASN A 90 13.59 13.08 -9.78
N GLN A 91 13.29 12.09 -8.93
CA GLN A 91 11.99 11.98 -8.24
C GLN A 91 11.73 13.19 -7.34
N GLN A 92 12.72 13.66 -6.58
CA GLN A 92 12.56 14.84 -5.72
C GLN A 92 12.33 16.13 -6.51
N ARG A 93 12.91 16.24 -7.71
CA ARG A 93 12.73 17.39 -8.62
C ARG A 93 11.45 17.28 -9.46
N PHE A 94 10.89 16.08 -9.59
CA PHE A 94 9.77 15.78 -10.48
C PHE A 94 8.54 16.68 -10.26
N PRO A 95 8.08 16.94 -9.02
CA PRO A 95 6.90 17.79 -8.78
C PRO A 95 7.07 19.26 -9.22
N PHE A 96 8.31 19.72 -9.39
CA PHE A 96 8.62 21.11 -9.77
C PHE A 96 8.90 21.26 -11.28
N ARG A 97 8.94 20.16 -12.03
CA ARG A 97 9.06 20.17 -13.48
C ARG A 97 7.69 20.45 -14.09
N ARG A 98 7.60 21.43 -14.97
CA ARG A 98 6.43 21.59 -15.85
C ARG A 98 6.53 20.53 -16.95
N THR A 99 5.89 19.37 -16.77
CA THR A 99 5.76 18.37 -17.82
C THR A 99 4.28 17.99 -18.00
N PRO A 100 3.79 17.83 -19.25
CA PRO A 100 2.37 17.76 -19.57
C PRO A 100 1.65 16.57 -18.93
N THR A 101 0.35 16.75 -18.77
CA THR A 101 -0.68 15.76 -18.39
C THR A 101 -0.32 14.33 -18.81
N HIS A 102 -0.37 13.41 -17.84
CA HIS A 102 -0.37 11.97 -18.06
C HIS A 102 -1.23 11.57 -19.27
N PRO A 103 -0.76 10.65 -20.14
CA PRO A 103 -1.66 9.96 -21.04
C PRO A 103 -2.72 9.26 -20.19
N ALA A 104 -4.00 9.45 -20.54
CA ALA A 104 -5.10 8.72 -19.91
C ALA A 104 -4.83 7.21 -19.98
N THR A 105 -5.16 6.50 -18.90
CA THR A 105 -5.09 5.04 -18.74
C THR A 105 -5.58 4.30 -20.00
N PRO A 106 -4.92 3.22 -20.45
CA PRO A 106 -5.52 2.34 -21.45
C PRO A 106 -6.72 1.63 -20.82
N THR A 107 -7.87 1.68 -21.51
CA THR A 107 -9.10 0.92 -21.22
C THR A 107 -8.89 -0.58 -21.14
#